data_AF-A0A3A6JL81-F1
#
_entry.id   AF-A0A3A6JL81-F1
#
_cell.length_a   1.000
_cell.length_b   1.000
_cell.length_c   1.000
_cell.angle_alpha   90.00
_cell.angle_beta   90.00
_cell.angle_gamma   90.00
#
_symmetry.space_group_name_H-M   'P 1'
#
loop_
_entity.id
_entity.type
_entity.pdbx_description
1 polymer ?
#
loop_
_entity_poly.entity_id
_entity_poly.type
_entity_poly.pdbx_seq_one_letter_code
_entity_poly.pdbx_strand_id
1 'polypeptide(L)'
;MSFGGYPNSPSERIEACIYWHLTAFEGRVYYAEPGPSVVADSKYLAEAYKLINFINSHVWPKNQDGADGRVYGSSYLIQPRFYITDEYDITATIVADYSLSIEIAPLELADFITAAIPELLESLAPYIFGVVVGSLRLEDAIQGIKHNVLFEEA
;
A
#
# COMPACT_ATOMS: atom_id res chain seq x y z
N MET A 1 14.13 -3.84 1.82
CA MET A 1 13.74 -5.01 1.00
C MET A 1 13.20 -4.47 -0.31
N SER A 2 13.51 -5.13 -1.44
CA SER A 2 12.97 -4.76 -2.76
C SER A 2 12.31 -5.99 -3.35
N PHE A 3 11.10 -5.82 -3.85
CA PHE A 3 10.27 -6.86 -4.42
C PHE A 3 9.99 -6.51 -5.89
N GLY A 4 10.14 -7.48 -6.79
CA GLY A 4 9.85 -7.32 -8.22
C GLY A 4 8.58 -8.07 -8.62
N GLY A 5 8.20 -7.97 -9.90
CA GLY A 5 7.00 -8.62 -10.43
C GLY A 5 5.72 -7.80 -10.26
N TYR A 6 5.86 -6.47 -10.14
CA TYR A 6 4.77 -5.52 -9.95
C TYR A 6 4.61 -4.62 -11.17
N PRO A 7 4.12 -5.16 -12.32
CA PRO A 7 4.14 -4.48 -13.62
C PRO A 7 3.33 -3.17 -13.67
N ASN A 8 2.38 -2.96 -12.76
CA ASN A 8 1.62 -1.71 -12.70
C ASN A 8 2.36 -0.60 -11.94
N SER A 9 3.35 -0.94 -11.10
CA SER A 9 4.25 0.03 -10.46
C SER A 9 5.16 0.70 -11.51
N PRO A 10 5.45 2.02 -11.41
CA PRO A 10 6.32 2.72 -12.36
C PRO A 10 7.72 2.11 -12.53
N SER A 11 8.22 1.43 -11.49
CA SER A 11 9.53 0.81 -11.45
C SER A 11 9.50 -0.71 -11.60
N GLU A 12 8.32 -1.29 -11.86
CA GLU A 12 8.02 -2.72 -11.75
C GLU A 12 8.39 -3.35 -10.38
N ARG A 13 8.55 -2.48 -9.38
CA ARG A 13 9.13 -2.77 -8.06
C ARG A 13 8.38 -2.05 -6.95
N ILE A 14 8.38 -2.69 -5.80
CA ILE A 14 7.91 -2.13 -4.53
C ILE A 14 9.00 -2.38 -3.50
N GLU A 15 9.22 -1.41 -2.63
CA GLU A 15 10.21 -1.51 -1.56
C GLU A 15 9.54 -1.47 -0.19
N ALA A 16 10.20 -2.11 0.77
CA ALA A 16 9.81 -2.02 2.16
C ALA A 16 11.01 -1.85 3.09
N CYS A 17 10.81 -1.08 4.15
CA CYS A 17 11.77 -0.87 5.21
C CYS A 17 11.11 -1.13 6.56
N ILE A 18 11.85 -1.72 7.49
CA ILE A 18 11.41 -1.93 8.87
C ILE A 18 12.32 -1.13 9.78
N TYR A 19 11.72 -0.22 10.55
CA TYR A 19 12.39 0.52 11.60
C TYR A 19 12.03 -0.10 12.95
N TRP A 20 13.07 -0.40 13.73
CA TRP A 20 12.90 -0.96 15.06
C TRP A 20 13.02 0.15 16.10
N HIS A 21 11.96 0.32 16.90
CA HIS A 21 11.92 1.21 18.04
C HIS A 21 11.97 0.40 19.35
N LEU A 22 12.06 1.09 20.48
CA LEU A 22 12.21 0.43 21.78
C LEU A 22 11.03 -0.50 22.12
N THR A 23 9.80 -0.11 21.74
CA THR A 23 8.56 -0.84 22.07
C THR A 23 7.70 -1.14 20.86
N ALA A 24 8.13 -0.76 19.66
CA ALA A 24 7.33 -0.87 18.45
C ALA A 24 8.24 -1.18 17.26
N PHE A 25 7.65 -1.69 16.20
CA PHE A 25 8.26 -1.60 14.89
C PHE A 25 7.37 -0.76 13.98
N GLU A 26 8.02 -0.15 12.99
CA GLU A 26 7.38 0.61 11.94
C GLU A 26 7.77 -0.02 10.60
N GLY A 27 6.79 -0.61 9.91
CA GLY A 27 6.96 -1.11 8.55
C GLY A 27 6.48 -0.05 7.57
N ARG A 28 7.36 0.38 6.66
CA ARG A 28 7.00 1.22 5.51
C ARG A 28 7.09 0.41 4.24
N VAL A 29 6.07 0.51 3.38
CA VAL A 29 6.06 -0.09 2.04
C VAL A 29 5.70 1.01 1.04
N TYR A 30 6.49 1.16 -0.02
CA TYR A 30 6.41 2.30 -0.93
C TYR A 30 6.82 1.91 -2.35
N TYR A 31 6.37 2.70 -3.34
CA TYR A 31 6.80 2.51 -4.73
C TYR A 31 8.25 2.93 -4.89
N ALA A 32 9.05 2.12 -5.57
CA ALA A 32 10.45 2.43 -5.79
C ALA A 32 10.64 3.48 -6.89
N GLU A 33 11.86 4.02 -7.00
CA GLU A 33 12.26 4.90 -8.11
C GLU A 33 11.96 4.25 -9.47
N PRO A 34 11.23 4.93 -10.40
CA PRO A 34 11.02 6.38 -10.48
C PRO A 34 9.74 6.94 -9.82
N GLY A 35 9.03 6.19 -8.98
CA GLY A 35 7.79 6.62 -8.33
C GLY A 35 7.86 8.01 -7.68
N PRO A 36 8.82 8.26 -6.76
CA PRO A 36 8.96 9.55 -6.09
C PRO A 36 9.26 10.70 -7.06
N SER A 37 10.12 10.47 -8.07
CA SER A 37 10.39 11.46 -9.12
C SER A 37 9.13 11.84 -9.92
N VAL A 38 8.27 10.87 -10.24
CA VAL A 38 6.99 11.12 -10.92
C VAL A 38 6.05 11.95 -10.06
N VAL A 39 6.03 11.72 -8.75
CA VAL A 39 5.20 12.49 -7.80
C VAL A 39 5.75 13.91 -7.63
N ALA A 40 7.06 14.08 -7.56
CA ALA A 40 7.72 15.38 -7.45
C ALA A 40 7.39 16.32 -8.63
N ASP A 41 7.27 15.76 -9.83
CA ASP A 41 6.94 16.50 -11.06
C ASP A 41 5.42 16.76 -11.24
N SER A 42 4.58 16.26 -10.34
CA SER A 42 3.14 16.30 -10.49
C SER A 42 2.55 17.71 -10.32
N LYS A 43 1.61 18.06 -11.22
CA LYS A 43 0.74 19.24 -11.09
C LYS A 43 -0.62 18.93 -10.44
N TYR A 44 -0.83 17.67 -10.05
CA TYR A 44 -2.12 17.12 -9.59
C TYR A 44 -2.05 16.55 -8.16
N LEU A 45 -1.09 17.05 -7.35
CA LEU A 45 -0.92 16.57 -5.97
C LEU A 45 -2.16 16.77 -5.11
N ALA A 46 -2.94 17.83 -5.33
CA ALA A 46 -4.18 18.06 -4.59
C ALA A 46 -5.20 16.92 -4.79
N GLU A 47 -5.33 16.44 -6.03
CA GLU A 47 -6.15 15.29 -6.40
C GLU A 47 -5.56 13.98 -5.84
N ALA A 48 -4.24 13.81 -5.92
CA ALA A 48 -3.56 12.65 -5.35
C ALA A 48 -3.79 12.53 -3.83
N TYR A 49 -3.71 13.65 -3.09
CA TYR A 49 -4.03 13.67 -1.65
C TYR A 49 -5.48 13.29 -1.36
N LYS A 50 -6.45 13.73 -2.19
CA LYS A 50 -7.85 13.33 -2.05
C LYS A 50 -8.04 11.83 -2.32
N LEU A 51 -7.34 11.29 -3.33
CA LEU A 51 -7.37 9.86 -3.62
C LEU A 51 -6.80 9.06 -2.44
N ILE A 52 -5.69 9.49 -1.86
CA ILE A 52 -5.10 8.86 -0.66
C ILE A 52 -6.05 8.91 0.53
N ASN A 53 -6.78 10.02 0.72
CA ASN A 53 -7.81 10.11 1.76
C ASN A 53 -8.96 9.10 1.51
N PHE A 54 -9.36 8.92 0.25
CA PHE A 54 -10.34 7.89 -0.11
C PHE A 54 -9.80 6.48 0.22
N ILE A 55 -8.56 6.16 -0.19
CA ILE A 55 -7.91 4.88 0.10
C ILE A 55 -7.90 4.62 1.61
N ASN A 56 -7.43 5.57 2.42
CA ASN A 56 -7.39 5.43 3.88
C ASN A 56 -8.77 5.21 4.53
N SER A 57 -9.86 5.64 3.90
CA SER A 57 -11.22 5.54 4.47
C SER A 57 -12.01 4.33 3.98
N HIS A 58 -11.62 3.71 2.87
CA HIS A 58 -12.41 2.67 2.20
C HIS A 58 -11.63 1.37 1.94
N VAL A 59 -10.31 1.43 1.83
CA VAL A 59 -9.48 0.27 1.48
C VAL A 59 -8.94 -0.38 2.74
N TRP A 60 -9.45 -1.57 3.04
CA TRP A 60 -9.05 -2.37 4.19
C TRP A 60 -8.32 -3.63 3.69
N PRO A 61 -6.98 -3.67 3.68
CA PRO A 61 -6.23 -4.85 3.25
C PRO A 61 -6.53 -6.04 4.16
N LYS A 62 -6.81 -7.19 3.53
CA LYS A 62 -6.83 -8.49 4.20
C LYS A 62 -5.46 -9.14 4.05
N ASN A 63 -5.03 -9.81 5.10
CA ASN A 63 -3.92 -10.74 5.01
C ASN A 63 -4.43 -12.12 4.60
N GLN A 64 -3.58 -12.90 3.92
CA GLN A 64 -3.85 -14.29 3.55
C GLN A 64 -2.52 -15.05 3.41
N ASP A 65 -2.53 -16.33 3.73
CA ASP A 65 -1.32 -17.16 3.81
C ASP A 65 -0.74 -17.63 2.47
N GLY A 66 -1.36 -17.25 1.34
CA GLY A 66 -0.99 -17.72 0.00
C GLY A 66 -1.08 -19.24 -0.18
N ALA A 67 -1.72 -19.95 0.74
CA ALA A 67 -1.79 -21.41 0.81
C ALA A 67 -3.23 -21.90 1.03
N ASP A 68 -4.22 -21.13 0.58
CA ASP A 68 -5.66 -21.39 0.72
C ASP A 68 -6.11 -21.60 2.18
N GLY A 69 -5.51 -20.89 3.14
CA GLY A 69 -5.86 -20.94 4.55
C GLY A 69 -5.30 -22.15 5.31
N ARG A 70 -4.29 -22.84 4.76
CA ARG A 70 -3.64 -24.01 5.39
C ARG A 70 -2.68 -23.64 6.52
N VAL A 71 -2.13 -22.44 6.51
CA VAL A 71 -1.22 -21.91 7.53
C VAL A 71 -1.99 -20.99 8.48
N TYR A 72 -2.75 -20.03 7.95
CA TYR A 72 -3.68 -19.19 8.72
C TYR A 72 -4.80 -18.65 7.83
N GLY A 73 -5.98 -18.40 8.41
CA GLY A 73 -7.14 -17.91 7.68
C GLY A 73 -7.02 -16.42 7.31
N SER A 74 -7.73 -16.01 6.25
CA SER A 74 -7.75 -14.60 5.85
C SER A 74 -8.34 -13.71 6.96
N SER A 75 -7.66 -12.60 7.27
CA SER A 75 -8.05 -11.71 8.37
C SER A 75 -7.67 -10.25 8.13
N TYR A 76 -8.33 -9.34 8.83
CA TYR A 76 -7.93 -7.94 8.92
C TYR A 76 -7.02 -7.76 10.13
N LEU A 77 -5.71 -7.89 9.93
CA LEU A 77 -4.73 -7.90 11.02
C LEU A 77 -4.44 -6.49 11.55
N ILE A 78 -3.88 -5.62 10.70
CA ILE A 78 -3.53 -4.23 11.01
C ILE A 78 -3.94 -3.36 9.82
N GLN A 79 -4.23 -2.09 10.08
CA GLN A 79 -4.58 -1.12 9.05
C GLN A 79 -3.39 -0.20 8.76
N PRO A 80 -2.85 -0.20 7.53
CA PRO A 80 -1.80 0.72 7.16
C PRO A 80 -2.37 2.13 7.00
N ARG A 81 -1.53 3.13 7.22
CA ARG A 81 -1.80 4.51 6.84
C ARG A 81 -1.08 4.84 5.54
N PHE A 82 -1.83 5.28 4.54
CA PHE A 82 -1.31 5.77 3.26
C PHE A 82 -1.06 7.28 3.31
N TYR A 83 0.07 7.73 2.79
CA TYR A 83 0.41 9.15 2.65
C TYR A 83 1.52 9.38 1.62
N ILE A 84 1.76 10.64 1.26
CA ILE A 84 2.93 11.07 0.47
C ILE A 84 3.91 11.71 1.45
N THR A 85 5.18 11.32 1.44
CA THR A 85 6.25 11.91 2.26
C THR A 85 6.66 13.29 1.72
N ASP A 86 7.49 14.01 2.48
CA ASP A 86 8.10 15.26 2.02
C ASP A 86 9.09 15.00 0.85
N GLU A 87 9.63 13.78 0.77
CA GLU A 87 10.45 13.26 -0.32
C GLU A 87 9.63 12.68 -1.50
N TYR A 88 8.30 12.87 -1.49
CA TYR A 88 7.37 12.44 -2.53
C TYR A 88 7.13 10.93 -2.65
N ASP A 89 7.53 10.14 -1.66
CA ASP A 89 7.21 8.71 -1.62
C ASP A 89 5.74 8.50 -1.25
N ILE A 90 4.96 7.87 -2.14
CA ILE A 90 3.66 7.31 -1.76
C ILE A 90 3.92 6.05 -0.94
N THR A 91 3.57 6.12 0.34
CA THR A 91 3.94 5.13 1.35
C THR A 91 2.72 4.61 2.10
N ALA A 92 2.68 3.30 2.32
CA ALA A 92 1.83 2.63 3.30
C ALA A 92 2.66 2.32 4.55
N THR A 93 2.25 2.84 5.72
CA THR A 93 2.96 2.62 6.98
C THR A 93 2.12 1.85 7.98
N ILE A 94 2.75 0.88 8.63
CA ILE A 94 2.21 0.07 9.71
C ILE A 94 3.04 0.34 10.96
N VAL A 95 2.39 0.63 12.07
CA VAL A 95 3.03 0.70 13.39
C VAL A 95 2.34 -0.29 14.29
N ALA A 96 3.10 -1.17 14.93
CA ALA A 96 2.54 -2.06 15.94
C ALA A 96 3.54 -2.32 17.07
N ASP A 97 3.00 -2.66 18.24
CA ASP A 97 3.77 -2.97 19.44
C ASP A 97 4.63 -4.20 19.20
N TYR A 98 5.93 -4.10 19.48
CA TYR A 98 6.90 -5.14 19.14
C TYR A 98 6.61 -6.46 19.85
N SER A 99 6.35 -6.40 21.15
CA SER A 99 6.09 -7.58 21.98
C SER A 99 4.78 -8.24 21.59
N LEU A 100 3.70 -7.46 21.46
CA LEU A 100 2.39 -7.98 21.09
C LEU A 100 2.39 -8.58 19.68
N SER A 101 3.07 -7.95 18.73
CA SER A 101 3.02 -8.38 17.33
C SER A 101 3.82 -9.66 17.09
N ILE A 102 4.97 -9.80 17.75
CA ILE A 102 5.82 -11.00 17.61
C ILE A 102 5.24 -12.19 18.38
N GLU A 103 4.57 -11.95 19.50
CA GLU A 103 3.97 -13.02 20.31
C GLU A 103 2.65 -13.55 19.73
N ILE A 104 1.87 -12.71 19.04
CA ILE A 104 0.53 -13.08 18.56
C ILE A 104 0.55 -13.62 17.13
N ALA A 105 1.16 -12.90 16.19
CA ALA A 105 1.01 -13.18 14.76
C ALA A 105 2.25 -12.76 13.94
N PRO A 106 3.45 -13.30 14.25
CA PRO A 106 4.70 -12.87 13.63
C PRO A 106 4.76 -13.21 12.14
N LEU A 107 4.20 -14.36 11.73
CA LEU A 107 4.19 -14.79 10.33
C LEU A 107 3.21 -13.94 9.53
N GLU A 108 2.00 -13.78 10.05
CA GLU A 108 0.97 -12.96 9.42
C GLU A 108 1.47 -11.53 9.23
N LEU A 109 2.15 -10.96 10.24
CA LEU A 109 2.72 -9.61 10.11
C LEU A 109 3.83 -9.54 9.05
N ALA A 110 4.70 -10.54 9.01
CA ALA A 110 5.75 -10.61 7.98
C ALA A 110 5.11 -10.64 6.59
N ASP A 111 4.19 -11.57 6.35
CA ASP A 111 3.45 -11.69 5.09
C ASP A 111 2.67 -10.42 4.76
N PHE A 112 2.11 -9.74 5.77
CA PHE A 112 1.38 -8.51 5.55
C PHE A 112 2.28 -7.43 4.95
N ILE A 113 3.50 -7.26 5.49
CA ILE A 113 4.48 -6.27 5.01
C ILE A 113 5.10 -6.71 3.66
N THR A 114 5.36 -8.00 3.47
CA THR A 114 6.14 -8.50 2.34
C THR A 114 5.31 -9.02 1.16
N ALA A 115 4.01 -9.26 1.34
CA ALA A 115 3.12 -9.75 0.30
C ALA A 115 1.83 -8.93 0.20
N ALA A 116 1.04 -8.82 1.28
CA ALA A 116 -0.29 -8.22 1.21
C ALA A 116 -0.27 -6.72 0.83
N ILE A 117 0.58 -5.92 1.49
CA ILE A 117 0.71 -4.50 1.16
C ILE A 117 1.35 -4.27 -0.21
N PRO A 118 2.42 -4.98 -0.61
CA PRO A 118 2.92 -4.92 -1.98
C PRO A 118 1.87 -5.25 -3.05
N GLU A 119 1.08 -6.32 -2.88
CA GLU A 119 -0.01 -6.66 -3.82
C GLU A 119 -1.10 -5.58 -3.87
N LEU A 120 -1.41 -4.96 -2.73
CA LEU A 120 -2.35 -3.85 -2.69
C LEU A 120 -1.80 -2.61 -3.41
N LEU A 121 -0.54 -2.25 -3.17
CA LEU A 121 0.13 -1.14 -3.86
C LEU A 121 0.17 -1.39 -5.37
N GLU A 122 0.46 -2.61 -5.81
CA GLU A 122 0.39 -2.98 -7.22
C GLU A 122 -1.01 -2.75 -7.82
N SER A 123 -2.04 -3.19 -7.11
CA SER A 123 -3.44 -3.01 -7.53
C SER A 123 -3.86 -1.54 -7.57
N LEU A 124 -3.30 -0.71 -6.69
CA LEU A 124 -3.60 0.73 -6.61
C LEU A 124 -2.78 1.57 -7.60
N ALA A 125 -1.65 1.06 -8.08
CA ALA A 125 -0.68 1.82 -8.87
C ALA A 125 -1.28 2.50 -10.11
N PRO A 126 -2.13 1.85 -10.94
CA PRO A 126 -2.70 2.49 -12.12
C PRO A 126 -3.56 3.73 -11.78
N TYR A 127 -4.27 3.68 -10.65
CA TYR A 127 -5.14 4.76 -10.22
C TYR A 127 -4.36 5.90 -9.59
N ILE A 128 -3.41 5.57 -8.71
CA ILE A 128 -2.57 6.56 -8.05
C ILE A 128 -1.72 7.29 -9.08
N PHE A 129 -0.94 6.55 -9.88
CA PHE A 129 -0.07 7.19 -10.87
C PHE A 129 -0.85 7.81 -12.02
N GLY A 130 -2.02 7.27 -12.37
CA GLY A 130 -2.93 7.92 -13.32
C GLY A 130 -3.35 9.32 -12.87
N VAL A 131 -3.71 9.49 -11.59
CA VAL A 131 -4.04 10.80 -11.02
C VAL A 131 -2.79 11.68 -10.90
N VAL A 132 -1.69 11.14 -10.40
CA VAL A 132 -0.43 11.89 -10.21
C VAL A 132 0.06 12.49 -11.54
N VAL A 133 0.00 11.76 -12.65
CA VAL A 133 0.42 12.28 -13.96
C VAL A 133 -0.68 13.06 -14.70
N GLY A 134 -1.91 13.06 -14.17
CA GLY A 134 -3.07 13.71 -14.78
C GLY A 134 -3.68 12.97 -15.97
N SER A 135 -3.34 11.70 -16.18
CA SER A 135 -3.96 10.84 -17.22
C SER A 135 -5.31 10.27 -16.78
N LEU A 136 -5.62 10.31 -15.49
CA LEU A 136 -6.87 9.85 -14.90
C LEU A 136 -7.45 10.93 -13.98
N ARG A 137 -8.76 11.20 -14.12
CA ARG A 137 -9.45 12.11 -13.18
C ARG A 137 -9.65 11.40 -11.85
N LEU A 138 -9.71 12.18 -10.76
CA LEU A 138 -9.92 11.66 -9.41
C LEU A 138 -11.16 10.77 -9.32
N GLU A 139 -12.28 11.19 -9.92
CA GLU A 139 -13.54 10.44 -9.86
C GLU A 139 -13.43 9.09 -10.59
N ASP A 140 -12.77 9.06 -11.75
CA ASP A 140 -12.55 7.84 -12.52
C ASP A 140 -11.61 6.89 -11.77
N ALA A 141 -10.59 7.42 -11.10
CA ALA A 141 -9.69 6.66 -10.23
C ALA A 141 -10.43 6.02 -9.06
N ILE A 142 -11.30 6.78 -8.37
CA ILE A 142 -12.12 6.27 -7.28
C ILE A 142 -13.03 5.15 -7.76
N GLN A 143 -13.71 5.34 -8.91
CA GLN A 143 -14.58 4.29 -9.46
C GLN A 143 -13.80 3.04 -9.86
N GLY A 144 -12.62 3.21 -10.44
CA GLY A 144 -11.71 2.12 -10.75
C GLY A 144 -11.30 1.32 -9.51
N ILE A 145 -10.95 1.99 -8.41
CA ILE A 145 -10.62 1.33 -7.13
C ILE A 145 -11.84 0.59 -6.58
N LYS A 146 -13.02 1.23 -6.57
CA LYS A 146 -14.25 0.59 -6.09
C LYS A 146 -14.56 -0.69 -6.85
N HIS A 147 -14.47 -0.66 -8.17
CA HIS A 147 -14.79 -1.82 -9.00
C HIS A 147 -13.73 -2.92 -8.93
N ASN A 148 -12.45 -2.56 -9.05
CA ASN A 148 -11.38 -3.53 -9.29
C ASN A 148 -10.60 -3.94 -8.04
N VAL A 149 -10.65 -3.14 -6.97
CA VAL A 149 -9.94 -3.41 -5.70
C VAL A 149 -10.93 -3.77 -4.60
N LEU A 150 -12.04 -3.04 -4.50
CA LEU A 150 -13.07 -3.28 -3.47
C LEU A 150 -14.17 -4.23 -3.93
N PHE A 151 -14.26 -4.51 -5.25
CA PHE A 151 -15.30 -5.34 -5.85
C PHE A 151 -16.73 -4.86 -5.51
N GLU A 152 -16.92 -3.54 -5.41
CA GLU A 152 -18.23 -2.92 -5.25
C GLU A 152 -19.00 -2.96 -6.59
N GLU A 153 -20.32 -3.20 -6.51
CA GLU A 153 -21.21 -3.11 -7.68
C GLU A 153 -21.33 -1.65 -8.15
N ALA A 154 -21.31 -1.43 -9.47
CA ALA A 154 -21.33 -0.11 -10.11
C ALA A 154 -22.72 0.55 -10.12
#